data_AF-A0A7H9CH45-F1
#
_entry.id   AF-A0A7H9CH45-F1
#
_cell.length_a   1.000
_cell.length_b   1.000
_cell.length_c   1.000
_cell.angle_alpha   90.00
_cell.angle_beta   90.00
_cell.angle_gamma   90.00
#
_symmetry.space_group_name_H-M   'P 1'
#
loop_
_entity.id
_entity.type
_entity.pdbx_description
1 polymer ?
#
loop_
_entity_poly.entity_id
_entity_poly.type
_entity_poly.pdbx_seq_one_letter_code
_entity_poly.pdbx_strand_id
1 'polypeptide(L)'
;MRIILFLVLVILILALISISSEILNKKAKFVILLLVALICASVFYYTQGVKNTQNASLELLRAYEQGRSLRCGEYEVNASNFGFEYGTQSFVAKRGAKNYEGVILDIKKCEIKE
;
A
#
# COMPACT_ATOMS: atom_id res chain seq x y z
N MET A 1 -6.88 -2.79 -10.49
CA MET A 1 -5.80 -3.82 -10.48
C MET A 1 -6.28 -5.23 -10.14
N ARG A 2 -7.16 -5.46 -9.15
CA ARG A 2 -7.63 -6.82 -8.78
C ARG A 2 -8.31 -7.58 -9.93
N ILE A 3 -9.16 -6.90 -10.71
CA ILE A 3 -9.87 -7.49 -11.87
C ILE A 3 -8.89 -7.87 -12.99
N ILE A 4 -7.90 -7.02 -13.26
CA ILE A 4 -6.89 -7.24 -14.31
C ILE A 4 -6.02 -8.46 -13.96
N LEU A 5 -5.57 -8.57 -12.71
CA LEU A 5 -4.80 -9.74 -12.24
C LEU A 5 -5.61 -11.04 -12.35
N PHE A 6 -6.89 -11.00 -12.02
CA PHE A 6 -7.78 -12.15 -12.16
C PHE A 6 -7.95 -12.56 -13.63
N LEU A 7 -8.14 -11.58 -14.53
CA LEU A 7 -8.26 -11.80 -15.97
C LEU A 7 -7.00 -12.43 -16.57
N VAL A 8 -5.81 -11.93 -16.19
CA VAL A 8 -4.52 -12.49 -16.64
C VAL A 8 -4.36 -13.94 -16.18
N LEU A 9 -4.73 -14.25 -14.94
CA LEU A 9 -4.68 -15.62 -14.42
C LEU A 9 -5.62 -16.55 -15.19
N VAL A 10 -6.86 -16.13 -15.46
CA VAL A 10 -7.82 -16.92 -16.25
C VAL A 10 -7.29 -17.18 -17.66
N ILE A 11 -6.72 -16.16 -18.33
CA ILE A 11 -6.13 -16.29 -19.67
C ILE A 11 -4.95 -17.27 -19.65
N LEU A 12 -4.07 -17.21 -18.64
CA LEU A 12 -2.95 -18.13 -18.50
C LEU A 12 -3.43 -19.58 -18.32
N ILE A 13 -4.46 -19.81 -17.51
CA ILE A 13 -5.03 -21.15 -17.31
C ILE A 13 -5.64 -21.68 -18.60
N LEU A 14 -6.40 -20.86 -19.33
CA LEU A 14 -6.99 -21.23 -20.62
C LEU A 14 -5.91 -21.55 -21.67
N ALA A 15 -4.84 -20.76 -21.73
CA ALA A 15 -3.71 -21.02 -22.62
C ALA A 15 -3.02 -22.35 -22.31
N LEU A 16 -2.80 -22.67 -21.02
CA LEU A 16 -2.18 -23.94 -20.59
C LEU A 16 -3.05 -25.16 -20.91
N ILE A 17 -4.37 -25.03 -20.81
CA ILE A 17 -5.31 -26.10 -21.18
C ILE A 17 -5.30 -26.29 -22.70
N SER A 18 -5.30 -25.20 -23.47
CA SER A 18 -5.34 -25.20 -24.95
C SER A 18 -4.10 -25.84 -25.61
N ILE A 19 -2.93 -25.79 -24.96
CA ILE A 19 -1.72 -26.45 -25.48
C ILE A 19 -1.94 -27.96 -25.55
N SER A 20 -1.76 -28.58 -26.73
CA SER A 20 -1.98 -30.01 -26.90
C SER A 20 -1.03 -30.86 -26.04
N SER A 21 -1.49 -32.01 -25.53
CA SER A 21 -0.72 -32.88 -24.62
C SER A 21 0.51 -33.54 -25.27
N GLU A 22 0.63 -33.40 -26.58
CA GLU A 22 1.77 -33.81 -27.39
C GLU A 22 3.01 -32.94 -27.14
N ILE A 23 2.81 -31.67 -26.77
CA ILE A 23 3.89 -30.69 -26.53
C ILE A 23 4.18 -30.57 -25.02
N LEU A 24 3.14 -30.60 -24.18
CA LEU A 24 3.27 -30.54 -22.72
C LEU A 24 2.59 -31.74 -22.04
N ASN A 25 3.41 -32.57 -21.38
CA ASN A 25 2.93 -33.69 -20.57
C ASN A 25 2.00 -33.20 -19.43
N LYS A 26 1.00 -34.00 -19.05
CA LYS A 26 0.00 -33.67 -18.01
C LYS A 26 0.64 -33.26 -16.67
N LYS A 27 1.79 -33.86 -16.32
CA LYS A 27 2.57 -33.48 -15.13
C LYS A 27 3.14 -32.07 -15.22
N ALA A 28 3.64 -31.66 -16.39
CA ALA A 28 4.20 -30.33 -16.61
C ALA A 28 3.11 -29.25 -16.54
N LYS A 29 1.92 -29.52 -17.11
CA LYS A 29 0.76 -28.61 -16.98
C LYS A 29 0.38 -28.37 -15.52
N PHE A 30 0.37 -29.42 -14.69
CA PHE A 30 0.06 -29.29 -13.27
C PHE A 30 1.11 -28.46 -12.51
N VAL A 31 2.39 -28.69 -12.80
CA VAL A 31 3.50 -27.91 -12.19
C VAL A 31 3.40 -26.43 -12.55
N ILE A 32 3.11 -26.10 -13.81
CA ILE A 32 2.96 -24.70 -14.23
C ILE A 32 1.74 -24.06 -13.56
N LEU A 33 0.62 -24.77 -13.48
CA LEU A 33 -0.59 -24.29 -12.80
C LEU A 33 -0.29 -23.96 -11.33
N LEU A 34 0.46 -24.82 -10.64
CA LEU A 34 0.85 -24.65 -9.25
C LEU A 34 1.79 -23.45 -9.08
N LEU A 35 2.76 -23.27 -9.97
CA LEU A 35 3.64 -22.08 -10.01
C LEU A 35 2.84 -20.79 -10.20
N VAL A 36 1.90 -20.75 -11.15
CA VAL A 36 1.05 -19.58 -11.39
C VAL A 36 0.19 -19.27 -10.16
N ALA A 37 -0.39 -20.30 -9.52
CA ALA A 37 -1.17 -20.13 -8.30
C ALA A 37 -0.32 -19.55 -7.15
N LEU A 38 0.91 -20.03 -6.97
CA LEU A 38 1.85 -19.51 -5.97
C LEU A 38 2.20 -18.04 -6.20
N ILE A 39 2.49 -17.65 -7.45
CA ILE A 39 2.78 -16.25 -7.81
C ILE A 39 1.57 -15.36 -7.53
N CYS A 40 0.36 -15.82 -7.87
CA CYS A 40 -0.84 -15.04 -7.60
C CYS A 40 -1.14 -14.94 -6.11
N ALA A 41 -0.88 -15.99 -5.33
CA ALA A 41 -1.01 -15.94 -3.87
C ALA A 41 -0.03 -14.92 -3.26
N SER A 42 1.24 -14.95 -3.65
CA SER A 42 2.24 -14.01 -3.13
C SER A 42 1.91 -12.55 -3.47
N VAL A 43 1.52 -12.28 -4.73
CA VAL A 43 1.05 -10.95 -5.16
C VAL A 43 -0.19 -10.51 -4.39
N PHE A 44 -1.14 -11.42 -4.15
CA PHE A 44 -2.35 -11.11 -3.38
C PHE A 44 -2.02 -10.72 -1.94
N TYR A 45 -1.20 -11.51 -1.25
CA TYR A 45 -0.78 -11.22 0.12
C TYR A 45 -0.02 -9.88 0.21
N TYR A 46 0.92 -9.64 -0.70
CA TYR A 46 1.65 -8.36 -0.77
C TYR A 46 0.70 -7.18 -0.97
N THR A 47 -0.23 -7.31 -1.92
CA THR A 47 -1.19 -6.24 -2.23
C THR A 47 -2.13 -5.96 -1.05
N GLN A 48 -2.55 -6.99 -0.30
CA GLN A 48 -3.39 -6.80 0.88
C GLN A 48 -2.66 -6.08 2.01
N GLY A 49 -1.40 -6.45 2.29
CA GLY A 49 -0.58 -5.75 3.30
C GLY A 49 -0.37 -4.28 2.96
N VAL A 50 -0.03 -3.98 1.70
CA VAL A 50 0.21 -2.60 1.23
C VAL A 50 -1.05 -1.73 1.28
N LYS A 51 -2.23 -2.29 0.99
CA LYS A 51 -3.49 -1.55 0.99
C LYS A 51 -3.90 -1.06 2.38
N ASN A 52 -3.70 -1.87 3.42
CA ASN A 52 -4.06 -1.46 4.78
C ASN A 52 -3.23 -0.26 5.24
N THR A 53 -1.92 -0.27 4.98
CA THR A 53 -1.05 0.85 5.33
C THR A 53 -1.39 2.12 4.55
N GLN A 54 -1.63 2.01 3.23
CA GLN A 54 -2.00 3.18 2.43
C GLN A 54 -3.33 3.79 2.85
N ASN A 55 -4.34 2.97 3.14
CA ASN A 55 -5.65 3.47 3.56
C ASN A 55 -5.58 4.22 4.90
N ALA A 56 -4.82 3.71 5.86
CA ALA A 56 -4.62 4.37 7.15
C ALA A 56 -3.94 5.73 6.99
N SER A 57 -2.87 5.83 6.20
CA SER A 57 -2.19 7.11 5.93
C SER A 57 -3.10 8.10 5.19
N LEU A 58 -3.95 7.64 4.26
CA LEU A 58 -4.93 8.48 3.58
C LEU A 58 -6.00 9.02 4.53
N GLU A 59 -6.45 8.21 5.49
CA GLU A 59 -7.41 8.62 6.51
C GLU A 59 -6.82 9.70 7.43
N LEU A 60 -5.58 9.49 7.90
CA LEU A 60 -4.84 10.47 8.69
C LEU A 60 -4.65 11.79 7.93
N LEU A 61 -4.27 11.71 6.65
CA LEU A 61 -4.09 12.89 5.81
C LEU A 61 -5.40 13.66 5.64
N ARG A 62 -6.52 12.96 5.40
CA ARG A 62 -7.84 13.59 5.32
C ARG A 62 -8.24 14.24 6.64
N ALA A 63 -7.99 13.60 7.78
CA ALA A 63 -8.27 14.17 9.08
C ALA A 63 -7.47 15.47 9.30
N TYR A 64 -6.19 15.48 8.92
CA TYR A 64 -5.35 16.68 8.96
C TYR A 64 -5.86 17.79 8.01
N GLU A 65 -6.22 17.45 6.77
CA GLU A 65 -6.79 18.42 5.80
C GLU A 65 -8.15 18.99 6.26
N GLN A 66 -8.92 18.23 7.04
CA GLN A 66 -10.14 18.69 7.72
C GLN A 66 -9.86 19.61 8.93
N GLY A 67 -8.59 19.88 9.25
CA GLY A 67 -8.18 20.73 10.35
C GLY A 67 -8.10 20.01 11.71
N ARG A 68 -8.18 18.68 11.74
CA ARG A 68 -7.96 17.91 12.99
C ARG A 68 -6.47 17.85 13.30
N SER A 69 -6.15 17.75 14.58
CA SER A 69 -4.78 17.52 15.04
C SER A 69 -4.49 16.02 15.09
N LEU A 70 -3.29 15.64 14.66
CA LEU A 70 -2.78 14.26 14.74
C LEU A 70 -1.74 14.16 15.85
N ARG A 71 -1.64 12.99 16.47
CA ARG A 71 -0.59 12.69 17.45
C ARG A 71 0.44 11.78 16.81
N CYS A 72 1.69 12.22 16.75
CA CYS A 72 2.80 11.45 16.21
C CYS A 72 3.85 11.26 17.32
N GLY A 73 3.67 10.21 18.13
CA GLY A 73 4.48 9.99 19.33
C GLY A 73 4.25 11.08 20.38
N GLU A 74 5.29 11.89 20.62
CA GLU A 74 5.27 13.02 21.57
C GLU A 74 4.86 14.36 20.92
N TYR A 75 4.73 14.38 19.58
CA TYR A 75 4.46 15.60 18.82
C TYR A 75 2.97 15.70 18.45
N GLU A 76 2.43 16.91 18.60
CA GLU A 76 1.10 17.26 18.11
C GLU A 76 1.22 17.97 16.75
N VAL A 77 0.74 17.28 15.71
CA VAL A 77 0.77 17.74 14.33
C VAL A 77 -0.55 18.41 14.00
N ASN A 78 -0.49 19.68 13.60
CA ASN A 78 -1.62 20.47 13.17
C ASN A 78 -1.21 21.43 12.04
N ALA A 79 -2.18 22.02 11.36
CA ALA A 79 -1.93 22.86 10.20
C ALA A 79 -1.19 24.18 10.52
N SER A 80 -1.12 24.59 11.80
CA SER A 80 -0.39 25.80 12.21
C SER A 80 1.10 25.53 12.42
N ASN A 81 1.47 24.37 12.98
CA ASN A 81 2.86 24.05 13.35
C ASN A 81 3.58 23.20 12.28
N PHE A 82 2.84 22.40 11.52
CA PHE A 82 3.41 21.47 10.53
C PHE A 82 2.80 21.70 9.14
N GLY A 83 3.56 21.38 8.10
CA GLY A 83 3.09 21.25 6.72
C GLY A 83 3.28 19.82 6.25
N PHE A 84 2.45 19.36 5.31
CA PHE A 84 2.57 18.01 4.76
C PHE A 84 3.37 18.05 3.44
N GLU A 85 4.44 17.26 3.36
CA GLU A 85 5.28 17.11 2.17
C GLU A 85 4.88 15.83 1.42
N TYR A 86 4.17 15.98 0.30
CA TYR A 86 3.62 14.85 -0.45
C TYR A 86 4.70 13.94 -1.03
N GLY A 87 5.88 14.48 -1.37
CA GLY A 87 6.97 13.70 -1.95
C GLY A 87 7.55 12.64 -1.00
N THR A 88 7.56 12.92 0.29
CA THR A 88 8.08 12.01 1.33
C THR A 88 7.00 11.46 2.26
N GLN A 89 5.73 11.84 2.04
CA GLN A 89 4.59 11.51 2.89
C GLN A 89 4.82 11.81 4.38
N SER A 90 5.46 12.95 4.65
CA SER A 90 5.89 13.33 6.00
C SER A 90 5.40 14.73 6.38
N PHE A 91 5.13 14.92 7.66
CA PHE A 91 4.87 16.23 8.24
C PHE A 91 6.20 16.91 8.59
N VAL A 92 6.38 18.11 8.07
CA VAL A 92 7.58 18.95 8.27
C VAL A 92 7.18 20.17 9.07
N ALA A 93 7.91 20.47 10.14
CA ALA A 93 7.63 21.64 10.95
C ALA A 93 7.83 22.95 10.15
N LYS A 94 6.91 23.89 10.33
CA LYS A 94 7.01 25.23 9.73
C LYS A 94 8.06 26.06 10.45
N ARG A 95 8.71 26.98 9.72
CA ARG A 95 9.67 27.92 10.32
C ARG A 95 8.95 28.80 11.37
N GLY A 96 9.51 28.87 12.58
CA GLY A 96 8.92 29.61 13.70
C GLY A 96 7.92 28.82 14.57
N ALA A 97 7.70 27.53 14.28
CA ALA A 97 6.95 26.65 15.17
C ALA A 97 7.77 26.38 16.45
N LYS A 98 7.39 27.04 17.56
CA LYS A 98 8.08 26.92 18.85
C LYS A 98 8.18 25.44 19.27
N ASN A 99 9.39 24.99 19.56
CA ASN A 99 9.74 23.62 19.98
C ASN A 99 9.61 22.52 18.91
N TYR A 100 9.38 22.88 17.64
CA TYR A 100 9.23 21.89 16.56
C TYR A 100 10.23 22.09 15.40
N GLU A 101 11.13 23.07 15.47
CA GLU A 101 12.04 23.39 14.37
C GLU A 101 12.91 22.19 13.95
N GLY A 102 12.93 21.89 12.65
CA GLY A 102 13.70 20.79 12.07
C GLY A 102 13.10 19.40 12.23
N VAL A 103 11.93 19.26 12.87
CA VAL A 103 11.27 17.97 13.07
C VAL A 103 10.56 17.51 11.78
N ILE A 104 10.79 16.24 11.41
CA ILE A 104 10.15 15.56 10.27
C ILE A 104 9.51 14.26 10.80
N LEU A 105 8.22 14.07 10.54
CA LEU A 105 7.43 12.96 11.06
C LEU A 105 6.74 12.23 9.91
N ASP A 106 7.03 10.94 9.72
CA ASP A 106 6.34 10.10 8.74
C ASP A 106 4.87 9.90 9.18
N ILE A 107 3.92 10.09 8.26
CA ILE A 107 2.48 9.92 8.50
C ILE A 107 2.12 8.53 9.04
N LYS A 108 2.92 7.50 8.74
CA LYS A 108 2.71 6.13 9.24
C LYS A 108 2.92 5.98 10.74
N LYS A 109 3.58 6.93 11.39
CA LYS A 109 3.83 6.95 12.84
C LYS A 109 2.83 7.81 13.61
N CYS A 110 1.78 8.27 12.94
CA CYS A 110 0.78 9.19 13.47
C CYS A 110 -0.55 8.48 13.68
N GLU A 111 -1.32 8.98 14.64
CA GLU A 111 -2.65 8.52 14.99
C GLU A 111 -3.59 9.73 15.11
N ILE A 112 -4.90 9.51 14.93
CA ILE A 112 -5.88 10.57 15.14
C ILE A 112 -5.96 10.85 16.63
N LYS A 113 -5.74 12.10 17.03
CA LYS A 113 -5.94 12.55 18.41
C LYS A 113 -7.46 12.66 18.61
N GLU A 114 -8.05 11.74 19.39
CA GLU A 114 -9.44 11.83 19.84
C GLU A 114 -9.68 13.05 20.75
#